data_AF-A0A4R2PBF2-F1
#
_entry.id   AF-A0A4R2PBF2-F1
#
_cell.length_a   1.000
_cell.length_b   1.000
_cell.length_c   1.000
_cell.angle_alpha   90.00
_cell.angle_beta   90.00
_cell.angle_gamma   90.00
#
_symmetry.space_group_name_H-M   'P 1'
#
loop_
_entity.id
_entity.type
_entity.pdbx_description
1 polymer ?
#
loop_
_entity_poly.entity_id
_entity_poly.type
_entity_poly.pdbx_seq_one_letter_code
_entity_poly.pdbx_strand_id
1 'polypeptide(L)' 'MTGAETTIVLDDASASAIRLMLSKLDDHDVAAVFEMVGGTGPIGDLAAKAMKDRNIDL' A
#
# COMPACT_ATOMS: atom_id res chain seq x y z
N MET A 1 -30.22 -4.17 10.78
CA MET A 1 -29.91 -3.87 9.36
C MET A 1 -28.41 -3.71 9.27
N THR A 2 -27.79 -4.49 8.37
CA THR A 2 -26.35 -4.69 8.20
C THR A 2 -25.63 -3.35 8.00
N GLY A 3 -24.63 -3.07 8.83
CA GLY A 3 -23.70 -1.97 8.58
C GLY A 3 -23.04 -2.23 7.23
N ALA A 4 -23.26 -1.35 6.26
CA ALA A 4 -22.61 -1.46 4.97
C ALA A 4 -21.11 -1.30 5.21
N GLU A 5 -20.36 -2.40 5.16
CA GLU A 5 -18.91 -2.35 5.10
C GLU A 5 -18.55 -1.56 3.84
N THR A 6 -18.17 -0.30 4.04
CA THR A 6 -17.72 0.56 2.96
C THR A 6 -16.32 0.08 2.63
N THR A 7 -16.19 -0.86 1.69
CA THR A 7 -14.90 -1.23 1.13
C THR A 7 -14.31 0.03 0.49
N ILE A 8 -13.37 0.66 1.17
CA ILE A 8 -12.60 1.77 0.62
C ILE A 8 -11.77 1.18 -0.52
N VAL A 9 -12.27 1.31 -1.74
CA VAL A 9 -11.54 0.95 -2.96
C VAL A 9 -10.78 2.18 -3.44
N LEU A 10 -9.50 2.00 -3.72
CA LEU A 10 -8.67 3.04 -4.29
C LEU A 10 -8.90 3.07 -5.80
N ASP A 11 -9.25 4.24 -6.35
CA ASP A 11 -9.38 4.39 -7.80
C ASP A 11 -8.01 4.25 -8.48
N ASP A 12 -8.01 3.98 -9.78
CA ASP A 12 -6.78 3.67 -10.54
C ASP A 12 -5.78 4.84 -10.57
N ALA A 13 -6.25 6.09 -10.57
CA ALA A 13 -5.38 7.26 -10.55
C ALA A 13 -4.70 7.40 -9.18
N SER A 14 -5.47 7.21 -8.10
CA SER A 14 -4.93 7.20 -6.74
C SER A 14 -3.95 6.04 -6.53
N ALA A 15 -4.27 4.84 -7.03
CA ALA A 15 -3.37 3.69 -6.97
C ALA A 15 -2.06 3.93 -7.73
N SER A 16 -2.14 4.55 -8.91
CA SER A 16 -0.97 4.93 -9.70
C SER A 16 -0.12 5.99 -9.01
N ALA A 17 -0.73 6.98 -8.36
CA ALA A 17 -0.02 7.98 -7.58
C ALA A 17 0.74 7.35 -6.39
N ILE A 18 0.10 6.42 -5.67
CA ILE A 18 0.74 5.70 -4.56
C ILE A 18 1.88 4.82 -5.06
N ARG A 19 1.71 4.08 -6.18
CA ARG A 19 2.80 3.31 -6.79
C ARG A 19 3.99 4.19 -7.17
N LEU A 20 3.72 5.37 -7.74
CA LEU A 20 4.76 6.34 -8.09
C LEU A 20 5.44 6.93 -6.84
N MET A 21 4.72 7.09 -5.74
CA MET A 21 5.30 7.51 -4.47
C MET A 21 6.20 6.40 -3.91
N LEU A 22 5.70 5.18 -3.81
CA LEU A 22 6.45 4.01 -3.31
C LEU A 22 7.70 3.70 -4.13
N SER A 23 7.68 3.94 -5.46
CA SER A 23 8.86 3.75 -6.31
C SER A 23 9.95 4.80 -6.09
N LYS A 24 9.62 5.94 -5.47
CA LYS A 24 10.57 7.01 -5.13
C LYS A 24 11.09 6.90 -3.69
N LEU A 25 10.44 6.10 -2.86
CA LEU A 25 10.85 5.87 -1.47
C LEU A 25 11.99 4.86 -1.41
N ASP A 26 12.84 4.96 -0.40
CA ASP A 26 13.83 3.94 -0.08
C ASP A 26 13.17 2.69 0.53
N ASP A 27 13.90 1.58 0.60
CA ASP A 27 13.34 0.29 1.04
C ASP A 27 12.75 0.38 2.46
N HIS A 28 13.45 1.10 3.34
CA HIS A 28 13.01 1.38 4.71
C HIS A 28 11.68 2.14 4.73
N ASP A 29 11.52 3.15 3.89
CA ASP A 29 10.32 4.00 3.88
C ASP A 29 9.12 3.27 3.28
N VAL A 30 9.35 2.37 2.31
CA VAL A 30 8.30 1.48 1.80
C VAL A 30 7.81 0.52 2.89
N ALA A 31 8.73 -0.07 3.66
CA ALA A 31 8.37 -0.92 4.80
C ALA A 31 7.61 -0.12 5.87
N ALA A 32 8.05 1.10 6.19
CA ALA A 32 7.37 1.98 7.14
C ALA A 32 5.95 2.33 6.69
N VAL A 33 5.71 2.55 5.39
CA VAL A 33 4.34 2.76 4.86
C VAL A 33 3.48 1.51 5.04
N PHE A 34 4.03 0.32 4.77
CA PHE A 34 3.31 -0.94 4.97
C PHE A 34 2.93 -1.16 6.45
N GLU A 35 3.86 -0.89 7.38
CA GLU A 35 3.58 -0.98 8.81
C GLU A 35 2.58 0.09 9.28
N MET A 36 2.69 1.32 8.78
CA MET A 36 1.81 2.44 9.15
C MET A 36 0.34 2.18 8.80
N VAL A 37 0.09 1.47 7.71
CA VAL A 37 -1.27 1.07 7.31
C VAL A 37 -1.71 -0.28 7.90
N GLY A 38 -0.89 -0.90 8.76
CA GLY A 38 -1.17 -2.19 9.37
C GLY A 38 -1.14 -3.36 8.39
N GLY A 39 -0.44 -3.21 7.26
CA GLY A 39 -0.27 -4.24 6.24
C GLY A 39 -1.55 -4.72 5.55
N THR A 40 -2.67 -4.01 5.72
CA THR A 40 -3.98 -4.40 5.16
C THR A 40 -4.67 -3.23 4.47
N GLY A 41 -5.47 -3.54 3.45
CA GLY A 41 -6.19 -2.54 2.65
C GLY A 41 -5.41 -2.10 1.40
N PRO A 42 -6.03 -1.28 0.53
CA PRO A 42 -5.52 -1.04 -0.81
C PRO A 42 -4.13 -0.38 -0.86
N ILE A 43 -3.79 0.44 0.14
CA ILE A 43 -2.45 1.03 0.27
C ILE A 43 -1.45 -0.01 0.77
N GLY A 44 -1.85 -0.85 1.72
CA GLY A 44 -1.04 -1.96 2.25
C GLY A 44 -0.71 -2.99 1.18
N ASP A 45 -1.67 -3.36 0.33
CA ASP A 45 -1.46 -4.26 -0.80
C ASP A 45 -0.46 -3.68 -1.82
N LEU A 46 -0.54 -2.37 -2.09
CA LEU A 46 0.41 -1.67 -2.96
C LEU A 46 1.81 -1.61 -2.36
N ALA A 47 1.91 -1.34 -1.06
CA ALA A 47 3.19 -1.33 -0.34
C ALA A 47 3.80 -2.74 -0.30
N ALA A 48 3.02 -3.78 0.04
CA ALA A 48 3.46 -5.18 0.01
C ALA A 48 3.97 -5.60 -1.38
N LYS A 49 3.28 -5.16 -2.44
CA LYS A 49 3.71 -5.41 -3.81
C LYS A 49 5.04 -4.72 -4.11
N ALA A 50 5.19 -3.45 -3.73
CA ALA A 50 6.46 -2.73 -3.89
C ALA A 50 7.60 -3.40 -3.11
N MET A 51 7.34 -3.89 -1.89
CA MET A 51 8.31 -4.64 -1.08
C MET A 51 8.72 -5.94 -1.77
N LYS A 52 7.76 -6.71 -2.29
CA LYS A 52 8.02 -7.93 -3.03
C LYS A 52 8.82 -7.69 -4.30
N ASP A 53 8.46 -6.66 -5.07
CA ASP A 53 9.14 -6.32 -6.33
C ASP A 53 10.61 -5.89 -6.08
N ARG A 54 10.89 -5.34 -4.88
CA ARG A 54 12.22 -4.88 -4.45
C ARG A 54 12.97 -5.88 -3.57
N ASN A 55 12.35 -7.03 -3.25
CA ASN A 55 12.89 -8.04 -2.34
C ASN A 55 13.26 -7.49 -0.95
N ILE A 56 12.39 -6.60 -0.42
CA ILE A 56 12.48 -6.07 0.94
C ILE A 56 11.91 -7.13 1.88
N ASP A 57 12.74 -7.65 2.77
CA ASP A 57 12.36 -8.56 3.85
C ASP A 57 12.04 -7.73 5.10
N LEU A 58 11.02 -8.14 5.86
CA LEU A 58 10.53 -7.48 7.07
C LEU A 58 11.10 -8.16 8.32
#